data_AF-A0A7J4TU93-F1
#
_entry.id   AF-A0A7J4TU93-F1
#
_cell.length_a   1.000
_cell.length_b   1.000
_cell.length_c   1.000
_cell.angle_alpha   90.00
_cell.angle_beta   90.00
_cell.angle_gamma   90.00
#
_symmetry.space_group_name_H-M   'P 1'
#
loop_
_entity.id
_entity.type
_entity.pdbx_description
1 polymer ?
#
loop_
_entity_poly.entity_id
_entity_poly.type
_entity_poly.pdbx_seq_one_letter_code
_entity_poly.pdbx_strand_id
1 'polypeptide(L)' 'MYKDLENKSAKELEKMLSQERAKLYGLRMKLAVNQLKDVREARETRKMIANILTQLQKVNAEK' A
#
# COMPACT_ATOMS: atom_id res chain seq x y z
N MET A 1 10.85 -2.15 -9.48
CA MET A 1 10.21 -3.48 -9.50
C MET A 1 10.26 -4.01 -8.08
N TYR A 2 9.14 -4.06 -7.35
CA TYR A 2 9.11 -4.45 -5.94
C TYR A 2 9.20 -5.98 -5.82
N LYS A 3 10.40 -6.53 -6.01
CA LYS A 3 10.70 -7.98 -5.94
C LYS A 3 10.48 -8.57 -4.54
N ASP A 4 10.36 -7.74 -3.51
CA ASP A 4 10.29 -8.18 -2.11
C ASP A 4 8.87 -8.50 -1.60
N LEU A 5 7.86 -8.40 -2.47
CA LEU A 5 6.47 -8.78 -2.14
C LEU A 5 6.18 -10.25 -2.48
N GLU A 6 6.97 -10.88 -3.35
CA GLU A 6 6.71 -12.26 -3.82
C GLU A 6 6.96 -13.32 -2.74
N ASN A 7 7.88 -13.09 -1.79
CA ASN A 7 8.22 -14.06 -0.74
C ASN A 7 7.45 -13.88 0.58
N LYS A 8 6.49 -12.95 0.64
CA LYS A 8 5.74 -12.66 1.88
C LYS A 8 4.49 -13.50 1.99
N SER A 9 4.16 -13.93 3.20
CA SER A 9 2.92 -14.68 3.44
C SER A 9 1.69 -13.78 3.26
N ALA A 10 0.53 -14.39 2.97
CA ALA A 10 -0.74 -13.66 2.86
C ALA A 10 -1.02 -12.77 4.10
N LYS A 11 -0.72 -13.27 5.31
CA LYS A 11 -0.89 -12.51 6.57
C LYS A 11 0.02 -11.28 6.64
N GLU A 12 1.26 -11.39 6.16
CA GLU A 12 2.19 -10.26 6.13
C GLU A 12 1.77 -9.21 5.11
N LEU A 13 1.27 -9.65 3.94
CA LEU A 13 0.71 -8.76 2.93
C LEU A 13 -0.52 -8.02 3.44
N GLU A 14 -1.43 -8.69 4.16
CA GLU A 14 -2.57 -8.04 4.82
C GLU A 14 -2.14 -7.02 5.88
N LYS A 15 -1.11 -7.35 6.68
CA LYS A 15 -0.55 -6.42 7.66
C LYS A 15 0.05 -5.18 6.99
N MET A 16 0.81 -5.36 5.91
CA MET A 16 1.37 -4.26 5.13
C MET A 16 0.26 -3.43 4.46
N LEU A 17 -0.78 -4.07 3.95
CA LEU A 17 -1.94 -3.39 3.37
C LEU A 17 -2.61 -2.46 4.39
N SER A 18 -2.78 -2.93 5.63
CA SER A 18 -3.36 -2.13 6.71
C SER A 18 -2.49 -0.90 7.03
N GLN A 19 -1.17 -1.09 7.13
CA GLN A 19 -0.21 -0.01 7.38
C GLN A 19 -0.21 1.05 6.27
N GLU A 20 -0.19 0.63 4.99
CA GLU A 20 -0.21 1.56 3.86
C GLU A 20 -1.55 2.30 3.74
N ARG A 21 -2.68 1.66 4.09
CA ARG A 21 -3.99 2.32 4.16
C ARG A 21 -4.03 3.38 5.26
N ALA A 22 -3.47 3.10 6.44
CA ALA A 22 -3.34 4.08 7.52
C ALA A 22 -2.45 5.25 7.10
N LYS A 23 -1.34 4.97 6.41
CA LYS A 23 -0.47 6.00 5.83
C LYS A 23 -1.23 6.87 4.83
N LEU A 24 -2.00 6.26 3.93
CA LEU A 24 -2.83 6.99 2.96
C LEU A 24 -3.86 7.88 3.65
N TYR A 25 -4.48 7.42 4.73
CA TYR A 25 -5.41 8.21 5.51
C TYR A 25 -4.73 9.46 6.11
N GLY A 26 -3.56 9.29 6.72
CA GLY A 26 -2.76 10.41 7.22
C GLY A 26 -2.39 11.42 6.13
N LEU A 27 -2.00 10.94 4.94
CA LEU A 27 -1.71 11.80 3.79
C LEU A 27 -2.96 12.53 3.27
N ARG A 28 -4.13 11.87 3.27
CA ARG A 28 -5.40 12.52 2.91
C ARG A 28 -5.80 13.60 3.91
N MET A 29 -5.59 13.37 5.21
CA MET A 29 -5.80 14.40 6.23
C MET A 29 -4.87 15.60 6.00
N LYS A 30 -3.56 15.35 5.84
CA LYS A 30 -2.59 16.42 5.52
C LYS A 30 -2.96 17.19 4.26
N LEU A 31 -3.49 16.51 3.23
CA LEU A 31 -3.98 17.14 2.01
C LEU A 31 -5.24 17.98 2.27
N ALA A 32 -6.17 17.51 3.11
CA ALA A 32 -7.38 18.26 3.47
C ALA A 32 -7.09 19.56 4.23
N VAL A 33 -6.06 19.58 5.07
CA VAL A 33 -5.56 20.82 5.73
C VAL A 33 -4.55 21.61 4.88
N ASN A 34 -4.37 21.27 3.59
CA ASN A 34 -3.41 21.91 2.68
C ASN A 34 -1.95 21.93 3.19
N GLN A 35 -1.59 21.00 4.07
CA GLN A 35 -0.25 20.85 4.63
C GLN A 35 0.58 19.75 3.93
N LEU A 36 0.04 19.16 2.86
CA LEU A 36 0.76 18.13 2.12
C LEU A 36 1.81 18.77 1.20
N LYS A 37 3.06 18.80 1.67
CA LYS A 37 4.20 19.27 0.89
C LYS A 37 4.59 18.31 -0.24
N ASP A 38 4.42 17.01 -0.03
CA ASP A 38 4.84 15.98 -0.98
C ASP A 38 3.66 15.20 -1.56
N VAL A 39 3.18 15.65 -2.72
CA VAL A 39 2.09 15.02 -3.45
C VAL A 39 2.51 13.67 -4.05
N ARG A 40 3.81 13.45 -4.26
CA ARG A 40 4.33 12.19 -4.83
C ARG A 40 4.16 11.05 -3.85
N GLU A 41 4.37 11.30 -2.56
CA GLU A 41 4.22 10.29 -1.52
C GLU A 41 2.81 9.67 -1.54
N ALA A 42 1.75 10.48 -1.68
CA ALA A 42 0.38 9.98 -1.79
C ALA A 42 0.13 9.13 -3.06
N ARG A 43 0.85 9.42 -4.14
CA ARG A 43 0.78 8.61 -5.37
C ARG A 43 1.54 7.29 -5.20
N GLU A 44 2.70 7.31 -4.55
CA GLU A 44 3.50 6.12 -4.27
C GLU A 44 2.79 5.17 -3.30
N THR A 45 2.21 5.68 -2.22
CA THR A 45 1.40 4.89 -1.28
C THR A 45 0.22 4.21 -1.99
N ARG A 46 -0.47 4.90 -2.92
CA ARG A 46 -1.53 4.28 -3.72
C ARG A 46 -1.01 3.16 -4.63
N LYS A 47 0.14 3.36 -5.27
CA LYS A 47 0.79 2.30 -6.09
C LYS A 47 1.21 1.12 -5.23
N MET A 48 1.73 1.36 -4.03
CA MET A 48 2.12 0.32 -3.09
C MET A 48 0.93 -0.54 -2.68
N ILE A 49 -0.21 0.09 -2.33
CA ILE A 49 -1.47 -0.60 -2.04
C ILE A 49 -1.92 -1.47 -3.22
N ALA A 50 -1.89 -0.92 -4.44
CA ALA A 50 -2.27 -1.67 -5.64
C ALA A 50 -1.39 -2.92 -5.83
N ASN A 51 -0.06 -2.78 -5.69
CA ASN A 51 0.87 -3.90 -5.81
C ASN A 51 0.62 -4.98 -4.74
N ILE A 52 0.37 -4.58 -3.49
CA ILE A 52 0.06 -5.52 -2.39
C ILE A 52 -1.24 -6.29 -2.70
N LEU A 53 -2.27 -5.61 -3.18
CA LEU A 53 -3.53 -6.24 -3.58
C LEU A 53 -3.35 -7.22 -4.74
N THR A 54 -2.57 -6.85 -5.75
CA THR A 54 -2.24 -7.75 -6.87
C THR A 54 -1.53 -9.00 -6.36
N GLN A 55 -0.57 -8.85 -5.43
CA GLN A 55 0.14 -10.00 -4.88
C GLN A 55 -0.76 -10.88 -4.01
N LEU A 56 -1.63 -10.29 -3.18
CA LEU A 56 -2.63 -11.02 -2.41
C LEU A 56 -3.54 -11.84 -3.32
N GLN A 57 -3.97 -11.27 -4.44
CA GLN A 57 -4.82 -11.97 -5.40
C GLN A 57 -4.09 -13.14 -6.06
N LYS A 58 -2.81 -13.00 -6.40
CA LYS A 58 -2.00 -14.12 -6.90
C LYS A 58 -1.89 -15.25 -5.87
N VAL A 59 -1.55 -14.92 -4.62
CA VAL A 59 -1.43 -15.89 -3.52
C VAL A 59 -2.76 -16.61 -3.25
N ASN A 60 -3.89 -15.92 -3.38
CA ASN A 60 -5.21 -16.52 -3.23
C ASN A 60 -5.65 -17.33 -4.45
N ALA A 61 -5.15 -17.03 -5.64
CA ALA A 61 -5.46 -17.76 -6.87
C ALA A 61 -4.61 -19.03 -7.05
N GLU A 62 -3.45 -19.11 -6.40
CA GLU A 62 -2.59 -20.31 -6.35
C GLU A 62 -3.00 -21.31 -5.24
N LYS A 63 -3.97 -20.94 -4.41
CA LYS A 63 -4.62 -21.83 -3.43
C LYS A 63 -5.84 -22.52 -4.03
#